data_AF-A0A2E9GX70-F1
#
_entry.id   AF-A0A2E9GX70-F1
#
_cell.length_a   1.000
_cell.length_b   1.000
_cell.length_c   1.000
_cell.angle_alpha   90.00
_cell.angle_beta   90.00
_cell.angle_gamma   90.00
#
_symmetry.space_group_name_H-M   'P 1'
#
loop_
_entity.id
_entity.type
_entity.pdbx_description
1 polymer ?
#
loop_
_entity_poly.entity_id
_entity_poly.type
_entity_poly.pdbx_seq_one_letter_code
_entity_poly.pdbx_strand_id
1 'polypeptide(L)'
;MTFRRALHGVLLGLIAVCFTVGVAVPASASSATLKRAVTNLAFGPLDFALSPITGTTGVYRNLEDIDDSTGVRIVYAVPGVVWNTAFNMGGSVLRVFSGVLEMVPGILLLPFEADMSPLFAPPDRAPALIDEETDWLSIKIGINYLD
;
A
#
# COMPACT_ATOMS: atom_id res chain seq x y z
N MET A 1 4.81 55.91 33.36
CA MET A 1 5.69 55.25 32.36
C MET A 1 5.43 53.74 32.17
N THR A 2 4.56 53.12 32.98
CA THR A 2 4.31 51.67 33.01
C THR A 2 3.35 51.15 31.94
N PHE A 3 2.33 51.94 31.55
CA PHE A 3 1.29 51.52 30.59
C PHE A 3 1.81 51.30 29.16
N ARG A 4 2.71 52.19 28.67
CA ARG A 4 3.35 52.02 27.35
C ARG A 4 4.19 50.75 27.27
N ARG A 5 4.90 50.37 28.34
CA ARG A 5 5.73 49.15 28.35
C ARG A 5 4.88 47.88 28.31
N ALA A 6 3.74 47.87 29.02
CA ALA A 6 2.79 46.76 28.99
C ALA A 6 2.16 46.57 27.60
N LEU A 7 1.76 47.67 26.93
CA LEU A 7 1.16 47.61 25.60
C LEU A 7 2.13 47.07 24.54
N HIS A 8 3.41 47.46 24.59
CA HIS A 8 4.43 46.93 23.67
C HIS A 8 4.71 45.44 23.93
N GLY A 9 4.69 44.99 25.18
CA GLY A 9 4.85 43.57 25.52
C GLY A 9 3.72 42.70 24.98
N VAL A 10 2.47 43.17 25.09
CA VAL A 10 1.31 42.46 24.55
C VAL A 10 1.34 42.43 23.02
N LEU A 11 1.72 43.55 22.38
CA LEU A 11 1.80 43.62 20.91
C LEU A 11 2.89 42.69 20.36
N LEU A 12 4.07 42.65 21.00
CA LEU A 12 5.15 41.74 20.64
C LEU A 12 4.77 40.27 20.88
N GLY A 13 4.03 39.98 21.95
CA GLY A 13 3.49 38.64 22.21
C GLY A 13 2.49 38.21 21.13
N LEU A 14 1.58 39.10 20.73
CA LEU A 14 0.62 38.82 19.65
C LEU A 14 1.31 38.63 18.30
N ILE A 15 2.32 39.44 17.98
CA ILE A 15 3.12 39.27 16.76
C ILE A 15 3.85 37.93 16.77
N ALA A 16 4.45 37.53 17.89
CA ALA A 16 5.11 36.25 18.03
C ALA A 16 4.13 35.08 17.85
N VAL A 17 2.93 35.16 18.44
CA VAL A 17 1.88 34.15 18.26
C VAL A 17 1.42 34.08 16.81
N CYS A 18 1.16 35.22 16.16
CA CYS A 18 0.80 35.26 14.75
C CYS A 18 1.91 34.72 13.83
N PHE A 19 3.18 34.93 14.17
CA PHE A 19 4.31 34.36 13.43
C PHE A 19 4.40 32.84 13.62
N THR A 20 4.16 32.33 14.83
CA THR A 20 4.13 30.87 15.08
C THR A 20 2.95 30.18 14.40
N VAL A 21 1.80 30.86 14.28
CA VAL A 21 0.62 30.33 13.58
C VAL A 21 0.78 30.45 12.06
N GLY A 22 1.44 31.50 11.56
CA GLY A 22 1.72 31.69 10.13
C GLY A 22 2.81 30.77 9.57
N VAL A 23 3.66 30.21 10.44
CA VAL A 23 4.71 29.22 10.09
C VAL A 23 4.28 27.79 10.46
N ALA A 24 3.10 27.60 11.05
CA ALA A 24 2.53 26.28 11.23
C ALA A 24 2.17 25.70 9.85
N VAL A 25 3.12 24.94 9.30
CA VAL A 25 2.90 24.03 8.17
C VAL A 25 1.69 23.17 8.54
N PRO A 26 0.71 22.94 7.63
CA PRO A 26 -0.39 22.05 7.94
C PRO A 26 0.20 20.73 8.43
N ALA A 27 -0.17 20.32 9.64
CA ALA A 27 0.22 19.02 10.18
C ALA A 27 -0.40 17.97 9.26
N SER A 28 0.38 17.50 8.29
CA SER A 28 -0.05 16.52 7.31
C SER A 28 0.20 15.17 7.95
N ALA A 29 -0.71 14.75 8.82
CA ALA A 29 -0.72 13.40 9.39
C ALA A 29 -0.55 12.39 8.27
N SER A 30 0.61 11.73 8.21
CA SER A 30 0.85 10.78 7.14
C SER A 30 0.07 9.52 7.45
N SER A 31 -0.91 9.23 6.58
CA SER A 31 -1.83 8.10 6.74
C SER A 31 -1.43 6.91 5.89
N ALA A 32 -0.28 6.94 5.23
CA ALA A 32 0.11 5.95 4.23
C ALA A 32 0.24 4.54 4.84
N THR A 33 0.86 4.43 6.03
CA THR A 33 0.97 3.15 6.75
C THR A 33 -0.40 2.56 7.09
N LEU A 34 -1.33 3.39 7.61
CA LEU A 34 -2.68 2.93 7.94
C LEU A 34 -3.50 2.59 6.70
N LYS A 35 -3.44 3.44 5.67
CA LYS A 35 -4.09 3.19 4.38
C LYS A 35 -3.65 1.85 3.84
N ARG A 36 -2.34 1.60 3.75
CA ARG A 36 -1.75 0.32 3.29
C ARG A 36 -2.22 -0.87 4.12
N ALA A 37 -2.26 -0.72 5.45
CA ALA A 37 -2.76 -1.78 6.32
C ALA A 37 -4.23 -2.14 6.03
N VAL A 38 -5.09 -1.12 5.84
CA VAL A 38 -6.50 -1.29 5.49
C VAL A 38 -6.66 -1.93 4.12
N THR A 39 -5.94 -1.46 3.08
CA THR A 39 -5.97 -2.06 1.74
C THR A 39 -5.48 -3.49 1.72
N ASN A 40 -4.48 -3.81 2.54
CA ASN A 40 -3.94 -5.15 2.64
C ASN A 40 -4.97 -6.12 3.24
N LEU A 41 -5.66 -5.72 4.30
CA LEU A 41 -6.72 -6.51 4.93
C LEU A 41 -7.97 -6.63 4.07
N ALA A 42 -8.37 -5.54 3.40
CA ALA A 42 -9.59 -5.51 2.59
C ALA A 42 -9.48 -6.36 1.32
N PHE A 43 -8.33 -6.30 0.64
CA PHE A 43 -8.20 -6.90 -0.69
C PHE A 43 -7.37 -8.19 -0.72
N GLY A 44 -6.57 -8.49 0.31
CA GLY A 44 -5.83 -9.75 0.40
C GLY A 44 -6.73 -11.01 0.29
N PRO A 45 -7.91 -11.07 0.93
CA PRO A 45 -8.82 -12.21 0.74
C PRO A 45 -9.35 -12.34 -0.70
N LEU A 46 -9.55 -11.22 -1.40
CA LEU A 46 -9.97 -11.24 -2.80
C LEU A 46 -8.83 -11.72 -3.71
N ASP A 47 -7.58 -11.30 -3.45
CA ASP A 47 -6.40 -11.82 -4.13
C ASP A 47 -6.30 -13.35 -3.98
N PHE A 48 -6.53 -13.86 -2.78
CA PHE A 48 -6.53 -15.31 -2.52
C PHE A 48 -7.60 -16.02 -3.35
N ALA A 49 -8.83 -15.50 -3.35
CA ALA A 49 -9.95 -16.08 -4.10
C ALA A 49 -9.72 -16.04 -5.62
N LEU A 50 -9.08 -14.99 -6.13
CA LEU A 50 -8.80 -14.78 -7.55
C LEU A 50 -7.44 -15.36 -8.00
N SER A 51 -6.69 -15.98 -7.09
CA SER A 51 -5.39 -16.57 -7.40
C SER A 51 -5.44 -17.63 -8.51
N PRO A 52 -6.48 -18.49 -8.65
CA PRO A 52 -6.56 -19.43 -9.77
C PRO A 52 -6.68 -18.73 -11.13
N ILE A 53 -7.42 -17.61 -11.18
CA ILE A 53 -7.59 -16.83 -12.41
C ILE A 53 -6.27 -16.14 -12.74
N THR A 54 -5.72 -15.41 -11.77
CA THR A 54 -4.48 -14.65 -11.93
C THR A 54 -3.30 -15.56 -12.30
N GLY A 55 -3.17 -16.70 -11.60
CA GLY A 55 -2.13 -17.68 -11.87
C GLY A 55 -2.26 -18.33 -13.25
N THR A 56 -3.49 -18.57 -13.72
CA THR A 56 -3.72 -19.08 -15.08
C THR A 56 -3.37 -18.04 -16.14
N THR A 57 -3.78 -16.78 -15.95
CA THR A 57 -3.44 -15.69 -16.88
C THR A 57 -1.94 -15.44 -16.94
N GLY A 58 -1.24 -15.51 -15.79
CA GLY A 58 0.22 -15.39 -15.73
C GLY A 58 0.93 -16.50 -16.50
N VAL A 59 0.50 -17.76 -16.33
CA VAL A 59 1.05 -18.90 -17.09
C VAL A 59 0.79 -18.76 -18.58
N TYR A 60 -0.43 -18.35 -18.95
CA TYR A 60 -0.78 -18.14 -20.35
C TYR A 60 0.15 -17.13 -21.02
N ARG A 61 0.39 -15.97 -20.38
CA ARG A 61 1.32 -14.95 -20.88
C ARG A 61 2.76 -15.47 -20.97
N ASN A 62 3.23 -16.11 -19.91
CA ASN A 62 4.58 -16.71 -19.88
C ASN A 62 4.77 -17.73 -21.02
N LEU A 63 3.76 -18.56 -21.31
CA LEU A 63 3.82 -19.53 -22.40
C LEU A 63 3.74 -18.90 -23.79
N GLU A 64 3.19 -17.70 -23.95
CA GLU A 64 3.25 -16.93 -25.20
C GLU A 64 4.68 -16.40 -25.44
N ASP A 65 5.36 -15.97 -24.39
CA ASP A 65 6.67 -15.32 -24.46
C ASP A 65 7.87 -16.28 -24.54
N ILE A 66 7.71 -17.57 -24.21
CA ILE A 66 8.78 -18.58 -24.24
C ILE A 66 8.93 -19.19 -25.65
N ASP A 67 10.15 -19.25 -26.17
CA ASP A 67 10.47 -19.87 -27.47
C ASP A 67 10.65 -21.40 -27.39
N ASP A 68 9.67 -22.09 -26.80
CA ASP A 68 9.65 -23.55 -26.66
C ASP A 68 8.73 -24.22 -27.69
N SER A 69 9.00 -25.49 -27.99
CA SER A 69 8.12 -26.32 -28.82
C SER A 69 6.71 -26.43 -28.21
N THR A 70 5.68 -26.54 -29.07
CA THR A 70 4.27 -26.64 -28.64
C THR A 70 4.04 -27.77 -27.63
N GLY A 71 4.74 -28.90 -27.76
CA GLY A 71 4.61 -30.03 -26.84
C GLY A 71 5.07 -29.69 -25.42
N VAL A 72 6.18 -28.95 -25.28
CA VAL A 72 6.71 -28.47 -23.99
C VAL A 72 5.70 -27.50 -23.36
N ARG A 73 5.20 -26.52 -24.13
CA ARG A 73 4.21 -25.55 -23.63
C ARG A 73 2.95 -26.21 -23.06
N ILE A 74 2.45 -27.25 -23.71
CA ILE A 74 1.26 -28.00 -23.24
C ILE A 74 1.56 -28.78 -21.96
N VAL A 75 2.68 -29.50 -21.91
CA VAL A 75 3.04 -30.34 -20.75
C VAL A 75 3.25 -29.49 -19.50
N TYR A 76 3.88 -28.32 -19.64
CA TYR A 76 4.17 -27.43 -18.51
C TYR A 76 3.02 -26.52 -18.11
N ALA A 77 1.94 -26.44 -18.90
CA ALA A 77 0.79 -25.60 -18.57
C ALA A 77 0.15 -26.00 -17.23
N VAL A 78 -0.16 -27.28 -17.02
CA VAL A 78 -0.84 -27.73 -15.78
C VAL A 78 0.04 -27.54 -14.54
N PRO A 79 1.31 -28.01 -14.50
CA PRO A 79 2.20 -27.72 -13.38
C PRO A 79 2.40 -26.22 -13.16
N GLY A 80 2.52 -25.45 -14.25
CA GLY A 80 2.66 -23.99 -14.21
C GLY A 80 1.48 -23.31 -13.54
N VAL A 81 0.24 -23.70 -13.89
CA VAL A 81 -1.00 -23.14 -13.30
C VAL A 81 -1.08 -23.47 -11.82
N VAL A 82 -0.81 -24.72 -11.43
CA VAL A 82 -0.82 -25.12 -10.03
C VAL A 82 0.22 -24.34 -9.22
N TRP A 83 1.44 -24.21 -9.75
CA TRP A 83 2.52 -23.46 -9.10
C TRP A 83 2.19 -21.97 -8.95
N ASN A 84 1.81 -21.30 -10.05
CA ASN A 84 1.50 -19.87 -10.03
C ASN A 84 0.31 -19.57 -9.11
N THR A 85 -0.72 -20.41 -9.13
CA THR A 85 -1.88 -20.26 -8.25
C THR A 85 -1.45 -20.35 -6.79
N ALA A 86 -0.67 -21.38 -6.42
CA ALA A 86 -0.22 -21.58 -5.04
C ALA A 86 0.64 -20.41 -4.52
N PHE A 87 1.53 -19.88 -5.36
CA PHE A 87 2.37 -18.74 -5.00
C PHE A 87 1.57 -17.44 -4.87
N ASN A 88 0.61 -17.18 -5.76
CA ASN A 88 -0.28 -16.03 -5.63
C ASN A 88 -1.14 -16.12 -4.35
N MET A 89 -1.61 -17.32 -3.99
CA MET A 89 -2.28 -17.55 -2.71
C MET A 89 -1.32 -17.27 -1.53
N GLY A 90 -0.07 -17.71 -1.59
CA GLY A 90 0.94 -17.40 -0.58
C GLY A 90 1.20 -15.90 -0.44
N GLY A 91 1.35 -15.18 -1.57
CA GLY A 91 1.51 -13.72 -1.61
C GLY A 91 0.32 -12.99 -0.98
N SER A 92 -0.91 -13.41 -1.30
CA SER A 92 -2.12 -12.84 -0.70
C SER A 92 -2.22 -13.05 0.82
N VAL A 93 -1.75 -14.20 1.32
CA VAL A 93 -1.65 -14.46 2.77
C VAL A 93 -0.64 -13.52 3.42
N LEU A 94 0.54 -13.34 2.82
CA LEU A 94 1.55 -12.39 3.31
C LEU A 94 1.04 -10.95 3.28
N ARG A 95 0.27 -10.57 2.26
CA ARG A 95 -0.42 -9.28 2.19
C ARG A 95 -1.32 -9.08 3.40
N VAL A 96 -2.19 -10.05 3.72
CA VAL A 96 -3.06 -9.97 4.91
C VAL A 96 -2.24 -9.88 6.19
N PHE A 97 -1.17 -10.68 6.34
CA PHE A 97 -0.28 -10.61 7.50
C PHE A 97 0.38 -9.24 7.66
N SER A 98 0.90 -8.63 6.59
CA SER A 98 1.39 -7.25 6.64
C SER A 98 0.27 -6.29 7.05
N GLY A 99 -0.95 -6.46 6.53
CA GLY A 99 -2.11 -5.66 6.95
C GLY A 99 -2.38 -5.72 8.45
N VAL A 100 -2.33 -6.91 9.05
CA VAL A 100 -2.49 -7.09 10.51
C VAL A 100 -1.35 -6.42 11.28
N LEU A 101 -0.10 -6.66 10.86
CA LEU A 101 1.09 -6.17 11.56
C LEU A 101 1.27 -4.65 11.42
N GLU A 102 0.87 -4.07 10.29
CA GLU A 102 0.96 -2.64 10.00
C GLU A 102 -0.22 -1.84 10.54
N MET A 103 -1.33 -2.49 10.92
CA MET A 103 -2.49 -1.80 11.49
C MET A 103 -2.16 -1.07 12.80
N VAL A 104 -1.49 -1.74 13.73
CA VAL A 104 -1.11 -1.17 15.03
C VAL A 104 -0.17 0.03 14.87
N PRO A 105 0.99 -0.07 14.20
CA PRO A 105 1.84 1.09 13.96
C PRO A 105 1.13 2.13 13.09
N GLY A 106 0.29 1.74 12.14
CA GLY A 106 -0.53 2.68 11.35
C GLY A 106 -1.41 3.57 12.23
N ILE A 107 -2.09 3.00 13.22
CA ILE A 107 -2.91 3.77 14.18
C ILE A 107 -2.03 4.62 15.10
N LEU A 108 -0.94 4.07 15.61
CA LEU A 108 -0.05 4.76 16.56
C LEU A 108 0.73 5.91 15.90
N LEU A 109 1.03 5.80 14.61
CA LEU A 109 1.76 6.79 13.83
C LEU A 109 0.86 7.90 13.29
N LEU A 110 -0.47 7.73 13.23
CA LEU A 110 -1.41 8.77 12.76
C LEU A 110 -1.19 10.18 13.33
N PRO A 111 -0.97 10.39 14.65
CA PRO A 111 -0.75 11.73 15.19
C PRO A 111 0.66 12.28 14.90
N PHE A 112 1.54 11.46 14.34
CA PHE A 112 2.91 11.80 13.99
C PHE A 112 3.03 11.90 12.47
N GLU A 113 3.88 12.79 11.96
CA GLU A 113 4.20 12.85 10.53
C GLU A 113 5.22 11.76 10.16
N ALA A 114 4.93 10.51 10.53
CA ALA A 114 5.85 9.40 10.40
C ALA A 114 5.16 8.22 9.73
N ASP A 115 5.85 7.62 8.77
CA ASP A 115 5.45 6.35 8.17
C ASP A 115 6.51 5.29 8.39
N MET A 116 6.03 4.06 8.47
CA MET A 116 6.89 2.89 8.38
C MET A 116 7.02 2.46 6.93
N SER A 117 8.22 2.02 6.55
CA SER A 117 8.40 1.29 5.29
C SER A 117 7.54 0.01 5.29
N PRO A 118 7.01 -0.42 4.14
CA PRO A 118 6.25 -1.67 4.03
C PRO A 118 7.05 -2.86 4.60
N LEU A 119 6.39 -3.74 5.37
CA LEU A 119 7.04 -4.92 5.95
C LEU A 119 7.40 -5.97 4.87
N PHE A 120 6.58 -6.04 3.83
CA PHE A 120 6.82 -6.86 2.64
C PHE A 120 6.77 -5.96 1.40
N ALA A 121 7.23 -6.49 0.26
CA ALA A 121 7.12 -5.79 -1.01
C ALA A 121 5.67 -5.33 -1.23
N PRO A 122 5.42 -4.02 -1.39
CA PRO A 122 4.07 -3.51 -1.46
C PRO A 122 3.37 -4.01 -2.72
N PRO A 123 2.08 -4.37 -2.64
CA PRO A 123 1.33 -4.88 -3.78
C PRO A 123 1.25 -3.90 -4.97
N ASP A 124 1.41 -2.62 -4.68
CA ASP A 124 1.40 -1.50 -5.61
C ASP A 124 2.40 -1.68 -6.77
N ARG A 125 3.46 -2.47 -6.58
CA ARG A 125 4.49 -2.74 -7.59
C ARG A 125 4.17 -3.86 -8.56
N ALA A 126 3.22 -4.73 -8.23
CA ALA A 126 2.91 -5.92 -9.00
C ALA A 126 1.70 -5.70 -9.92
N PRO A 127 1.64 -6.34 -11.11
CA PRO A 127 0.47 -6.26 -11.98
C PRO A 127 -0.73 -6.94 -11.32
N ALA A 128 -1.93 -6.42 -11.60
CA ALA A 128 -3.18 -6.89 -11.01
C ALA A 128 -4.30 -7.01 -12.06
N LEU A 129 -5.31 -7.82 -11.77
CA LEU A 129 -6.51 -7.92 -12.60
C LEU A 129 -7.36 -6.65 -12.54
N ILE A 130 -7.41 -6.01 -11.39
CA ILE A 130 -8.05 -4.71 -11.16
C ILE A 130 -7.01 -3.81 -10.49
N ASP A 131 -6.76 -2.65 -11.08
CA ASP A 131 -5.82 -1.64 -10.61
C ASP A 131 -6.46 -0.25 -10.81
N GLU A 132 -7.07 0.27 -9.75
CA GLU A 132 -7.80 1.54 -9.77
C GLU A 132 -7.28 2.44 -8.64
N GLU A 133 -6.84 3.64 -8.99
CA GLU A 133 -6.38 4.64 -8.02
C GLU A 133 -7.52 5.60 -7.68
N THR A 134 -7.88 5.69 -6.40
CA THR A 134 -8.83 6.69 -5.90
C THR A 134 -8.14 7.65 -4.95
N ASP A 135 -8.69 8.86 -4.77
CA ASP A 135 -8.14 9.90 -3.87
C ASP A 135 -7.87 9.42 -2.44
N TRP A 136 -8.58 8.37 -2.01
CA TRP A 136 -8.58 7.87 -0.64
C TRP A 136 -7.86 6.52 -0.49
N LEU A 137 -7.92 5.66 -1.52
CA LEU A 137 -7.48 4.27 -1.46
C LEU A 137 -7.02 3.77 -2.85
N SER A 138 -5.88 3.08 -2.91
CA SER A 138 -5.48 2.33 -4.10
C SER A 138 -6.15 0.95 -4.08
N ILE A 139 -7.01 0.67 -5.06
CA ILE A 139 -7.71 -0.61 -5.18
C ILE A 139 -6.91 -1.50 -6.12
N LYS A 140 -6.19 -2.47 -5.54
CA LYS A 140 -5.52 -3.54 -6.29
C LYS A 140 -6.05 -4.90 -5.86
N ILE A 141 -6.56 -5.65 -6.84
CA ILE A 141 -7.20 -6.96 -6.65
C ILE A 141 -6.74 -7.92 -7.75
N GLY A 142 -6.48 -9.18 -7.39
CA GLY A 142 -6.04 -10.22 -8.32
C GLY A 142 -4.58 -9.99 -8.74
N ILE A 143 -3.70 -9.80 -7.77
CA ILE A 143 -2.29 -9.50 -8.02
C ILE A 143 -1.52 -10.73 -8.45
N ASN A 144 -0.69 -10.56 -9.48
CA ASN A 144 0.31 -11.53 -9.88
C ASN A 144 1.62 -11.25 -9.13
N TYR A 145 1.89 -12.00 -8.08
CA TYR A 145 3.08 -11.87 -7.22
C TYR A 145 4.34 -12.52 -7.82
N LEU A 146 4.27 -13.01 -9.06
CA LEU A 146 5.35 -13.73 -9.76
C LEU A 146 5.86 -13.02 -11.02
N ASP A 147 5.22 -11.91 -11.41
CA ASP A 147 5.74 -10.96 -12.41
C ASP A 147 6.66 -9.93 -11.74
#